data_AF-A0A4D6LYK1-F1
#
_entry.id   AF-A0A4D6LYK1-F1
#
_cell.length_a   1.000
_cell.length_b   1.000
_cell.length_c   1.000
_cell.angle_alpha   90.00
_cell.angle_beta   90.00
_cell.angle_gamma   90.00
#
_symmetry.space_group_name_H-M   'P 1'
#
loop_
_entity.id
_entity.type
_entity.pdbx_description
1 polymer ?
#
loop_
_entity_poly.entity_id
_entity_poly.type
_entity_poly.pdbx_seq_one_letter_code
_entity_poly.pdbx_strand_id
1 'polypeptide(L)'
;MVEHYTSSEDEAPAKRPTRGTTRLRELLIQRAKGQKTHVDINVDTGEPSGHFGDVFKNYLGMLARERISILMPSFDHVTQADREMIWQDILLTFEISNVATLKQKCLSSVVEKFHGFKTKLTSRYVFGHKKNENPLLKYTWIDEDTWRQFLELQTFEGWQVCLFEIINSTIDNYAKF
;
A
#
# COMPACT_ATOMS: atom_id res chain seq x y z
N MET A 1 37.44 -25.54 45.88
CA MET A 1 36.05 -25.48 45.39
C MET A 1 35.48 -24.13 45.75
N VAL A 2 35.27 -23.25 44.78
CA VAL A 2 33.96 -22.64 44.44
C VAL A 2 34.17 -22.04 43.05
N GLU A 3 33.59 -22.68 42.03
CA GLU A 3 33.59 -22.16 40.65
C GLU A 3 32.52 -21.07 40.54
N HIS A 4 32.90 -19.90 40.05
CA HIS A 4 31.98 -18.82 39.73
C HIS A 4 31.35 -19.09 38.36
N TYR A 5 30.14 -19.63 38.37
CA TYR A 5 29.29 -19.75 37.19
C TYR A 5 28.52 -18.43 36.99
N THR A 6 29.02 -17.55 36.14
CA THR A 6 28.24 -16.39 35.66
C THR A 6 27.36 -16.82 34.49
N SER A 7 26.08 -17.00 34.81
CA SER A 7 24.95 -17.21 33.89
C SER A 7 24.83 -16.03 32.93
N SER A 8 25.01 -16.29 31.63
CA SER A 8 24.78 -15.34 30.55
C SER A 8 23.30 -15.35 30.19
N GLU A 9 22.55 -14.36 30.67
CA GLU A 9 21.16 -14.13 30.26
C GLU A 9 21.14 -13.70 28.78
N ASP A 10 20.53 -14.56 27.96
CA ASP A 10 20.23 -14.32 26.56
C ASP A 10 19.01 -13.38 26.48
N GLU A 11 19.23 -12.07 26.57
CA GLU A 11 18.19 -11.07 26.33
C GLU A 11 17.86 -11.03 24.83
N ALA A 12 16.79 -11.74 24.47
CA ALA A 12 16.16 -11.59 23.16
C ALA A 12 15.72 -10.12 22.96
N PRO A 13 16.05 -9.48 21.83
CA PRO A 13 15.76 -8.06 21.62
C PRO A 13 14.24 -7.81 21.63
N ALA A 14 13.82 -6.89 22.51
CA ALA A 14 12.44 -6.44 22.61
C ALA A 14 11.88 -6.04 21.24
N LYS A 15 10.84 -6.74 20.78
CA LYS A 15 10.17 -6.46 19.51
C LYS A 15 9.64 -5.02 19.52
N ARG A 16 10.21 -4.18 18.65
CA ARG A 16 9.75 -2.79 18.47
C ARG A 16 8.24 -2.77 18.17
N PRO A 17 7.47 -1.88 18.81
CA PRO A 17 6.03 -1.78 18.56
C PRO A 17 5.78 -1.56 17.07
N THR A 18 4.98 -2.44 16.47
CA THR A 18 4.64 -2.31 15.06
C THR A 18 3.71 -1.11 14.89
N ARG A 19 4.20 -0.03 14.26
CA ARG A 19 3.42 1.17 13.97
C ARG A 19 2.12 0.79 13.23
N GLY A 20 0.98 1.27 13.73
CA GLY A 20 -0.33 1.06 13.12
C GLY A 20 -0.45 1.74 11.75
N THR A 21 -1.55 1.46 11.04
CA THR A 21 -1.85 2.12 9.75
C THR A 21 -2.05 3.62 9.95
N THR A 22 -1.30 4.45 9.22
CA THR A 22 -1.53 5.90 9.15
C THR A 22 -2.91 6.18 8.58
N ARG A 23 -3.79 6.81 9.38
CA ARG A 23 -5.17 7.14 8.99
C ARG A 23 -5.33 8.55 8.41
N LEU A 24 -4.26 9.34 8.32
CA LEU A 24 -4.22 10.70 7.76
C LEU A 24 -5.42 11.58 8.19
N ARG A 25 -5.84 11.46 9.46
CA ARG A 25 -7.10 12.05 9.94
C ARG A 25 -7.17 13.56 9.73
N GLU A 26 -6.09 14.27 10.07
CA GLU A 26 -6.03 15.72 9.90
C GLU A 26 -6.20 16.14 8.44
N LEU A 27 -5.51 15.46 7.52
CA LEU A 27 -5.65 15.68 6.08
C LEU A 27 -7.10 15.49 5.61
N LEU A 28 -7.75 14.41 6.06
CA LEU A 28 -9.14 14.13 5.69
C LEU A 28 -10.13 15.14 6.29
N ILE A 29 -9.86 15.66 7.50
CA ILE A 29 -10.66 16.73 8.11
C ILE A 29 -10.52 18.03 7.31
N GLN A 30 -9.31 18.38 6.88
CA GLN A 30 -9.06 19.55 6.03
C GLN A 30 -9.77 19.40 4.68
N ARG A 31 -9.65 18.24 4.03
CA ARG A 31 -10.39 17.92 2.80
C ARG A 31 -11.89 18.09 2.98
N ALA A 32 -12.47 17.59 4.08
CA ALA A 32 -13.89 17.71 4.37
C ALA A 32 -14.36 19.17 4.56
N LYS A 33 -13.45 20.06 4.97
CA LYS A 33 -13.68 21.52 5.03
C LYS A 33 -13.48 22.21 3.67
N GLY A 34 -13.22 21.46 2.60
CA GLY A 34 -12.90 21.98 1.27
C GLY A 34 -11.48 22.56 1.15
N GLN A 35 -10.62 22.33 2.15
CA GLN A 35 -9.24 22.80 2.14
C GLN A 35 -8.35 21.78 1.44
N LYS A 36 -7.48 22.27 0.54
CA LYS A 36 -6.48 21.47 -0.14
C LYS A 36 -5.12 21.70 0.48
N THR A 37 -4.34 20.64 0.62
CA THR A 37 -2.96 20.73 1.10
C THR A 37 -2.03 21.01 -0.09
N HIS A 38 -1.23 22.07 0.01
CA HIS A 38 -0.18 22.35 -0.96
C HIS A 38 0.94 21.32 -0.85
N VAL A 39 1.37 20.76 -1.98
CA VAL A 39 2.50 19.84 -2.06
C VAL A 39 3.27 20.10 -3.35
N ASP A 40 4.59 20.21 -3.22
CA ASP A 40 5.48 20.34 -4.37
C ASP A 40 5.63 18.99 -5.05
N ILE A 41 5.26 18.88 -6.32
CA ILE A 41 5.40 17.66 -7.10
C ILE A 41 6.06 17.99 -8.43
N ASN A 42 7.12 17.24 -8.76
CA ASN A 42 7.66 17.27 -10.11
C ASN A 42 6.64 16.60 -11.06
N VAL A 43 6.10 17.36 -12.00
CA VAL A 43 5.03 16.92 -12.90
C VAL A 43 5.44 15.75 -13.81
N ASP A 44 6.73 15.69 -14.18
CA ASP A 44 7.26 14.69 -15.12
C ASP A 44 7.59 13.38 -14.42
N THR A 45 8.07 13.44 -13.17
CA THR A 45 8.42 12.23 -12.39
C THR A 45 7.29 11.78 -11.47
N GLY A 46 6.39 12.67 -11.08
CA GLY A 46 5.39 12.47 -10.02
C GLY A 46 5.99 12.46 -8.61
N GLU A 47 7.28 12.78 -8.46
CA GLU A 47 7.98 12.71 -7.18
C GLU A 47 7.65 13.94 -6.32
N PRO A 48 7.08 13.75 -5.12
CA PRO A 48 6.75 14.86 -4.24
C PRO A 48 7.96 15.26 -3.39
N SER A 49 8.05 16.53 -3.03
CA SER A 49 9.10 17.07 -2.19
C SER A 49 8.53 17.96 -1.07
N GLY A 50 9.41 18.40 -0.17
CA GLY A 50 9.02 19.29 0.93
C GLY A 50 8.27 18.60 2.07
N HIS A 51 7.70 19.43 2.96
CA HIS A 51 7.12 19.00 4.23
C HIS A 51 5.96 18.00 4.06
N PHE A 52 5.14 18.17 3.02
CA PHE A 52 3.96 17.34 2.77
C PHE A 52 4.23 16.17 1.80
N GLY A 53 5.46 15.96 1.35
CA GLY A 53 5.78 14.90 0.39
C GLY A 53 5.48 13.49 0.91
N ASP A 54 5.84 13.19 2.16
CA ASP A 54 5.49 11.92 2.79
C ASP A 54 3.99 11.78 3.05
N VAL A 55 3.30 12.88 3.35
CA VAL A 55 1.84 12.88 3.53
C VAL A 55 1.17 12.50 2.21
N PHE A 56 1.63 13.05 1.08
CA PHE A 56 1.17 12.69 -0.25
C PHE A 56 1.42 11.22 -0.57
N LYS A 57 2.66 10.72 -0.40
CA LYS A 57 2.99 9.29 -0.63
C LYS A 57 2.14 8.34 0.22
N ASN A 58 1.87 8.71 1.47
CA ASN A 58 1.00 7.94 2.38
C ASN A 58 -0.47 7.97 1.95
N TYR A 59 -0.94 9.10 1.41
CA TYR A 59 -2.31 9.23 0.91
C TYR A 59 -2.55 8.36 -0.32
N LEU A 60 -1.61 8.35 -1.28
CA LEU A 60 -1.68 7.42 -2.41
C LEU A 60 -1.74 5.96 -1.96
N GLY A 61 -0.99 5.61 -0.91
CA GLY A 61 -1.05 4.28 -0.32
C GLY A 61 -2.37 3.99 0.40
N MET A 62 -3.01 4.97 1.01
CA MET A 62 -4.38 4.83 1.55
C MET A 62 -5.37 4.54 0.41
N LEU A 63 -5.36 5.35 -0.66
CA LEU A 63 -6.23 5.12 -1.82
C LEU A 63 -6.03 3.73 -2.43
N ALA A 64 -4.78 3.29 -2.58
CA ALA A 64 -4.46 1.95 -3.07
C ALA A 64 -5.07 0.81 -2.23
N ARG A 65 -5.22 1.02 -0.92
CA ARG A 65 -5.73 0.00 0.03
C ARG A 65 -7.24 0.06 0.22
N GLU A 66 -7.84 1.24 0.07
CA GLU A 66 -9.25 1.47 0.39
C GLU A 66 -10.14 1.57 -0.86
N ARG A 67 -9.60 1.98 -2.00
CA ARG A 67 -10.37 2.14 -3.25
C ARG A 67 -10.28 0.95 -4.19
N ILE A 68 -9.27 0.08 -4.01
CA ILE A 68 -9.03 -1.07 -4.89
C ILE A 68 -9.22 -2.34 -4.08
N SER A 69 -10.18 -3.16 -4.47
CA SER A 69 -10.43 -4.44 -3.80
C SER A 69 -9.22 -5.36 -3.92
N ILE A 70 -8.88 -6.06 -2.85
CA ILE A 70 -7.81 -7.07 -2.85
C ILE A 70 -8.13 -8.27 -3.76
N LEU A 71 -9.41 -8.46 -4.10
CA LEU A 71 -9.88 -9.46 -5.06
C LEU A 71 -9.56 -9.10 -6.50
N MET A 72 -9.19 -7.84 -6.75
CA MET A 72 -8.79 -7.42 -8.09
C MET A 72 -7.50 -8.17 -8.49
N PRO A 73 -7.51 -8.93 -9.59
CA PRO A 73 -6.35 -9.73 -9.99
C PRO A 73 -5.17 -8.83 -10.37
N SER A 74 -5.42 -7.85 -11.25
CA SER A 74 -4.46 -6.84 -11.71
C SER A 74 -5.13 -5.45 -11.78
N PHE A 75 -4.34 -4.39 -11.65
CA PHE A 75 -4.83 -3.02 -11.82
C PHE A 75 -5.38 -2.74 -13.23
N ASP A 76 -5.00 -3.54 -14.24
CA ASP A 76 -5.57 -3.44 -15.59
C ASP A 76 -7.08 -3.69 -15.63
N HIS A 77 -7.61 -4.39 -14.63
CA HIS A 77 -9.04 -4.66 -14.47
C HIS A 77 -9.77 -3.57 -13.68
N VAL A 78 -9.05 -2.59 -13.12
CA VAL A 78 -9.66 -1.41 -12.49
C VAL A 78 -10.23 -0.51 -13.59
N THR A 79 -11.54 -0.27 -13.52
CA THR A 79 -12.27 0.45 -14.58
C THR A 79 -11.72 1.87 -14.77
N GLN A 80 -11.91 2.43 -15.96
CA GLN A 80 -11.55 3.83 -16.20
C GLN A 80 -12.27 4.79 -15.24
N ALA A 81 -13.53 4.47 -14.88
CA ALA A 81 -14.29 5.24 -13.91
C ALA A 81 -13.64 5.21 -12.53
N ASP A 82 -13.19 4.05 -12.05
CA ASP A 82 -12.49 3.93 -10.76
C ASP A 82 -11.15 4.68 -10.75
N ARG A 83 -10.39 4.60 -11.85
CA ARG A 83 -9.15 5.37 -12.03
C ARG A 83 -9.42 6.87 -11.98
N GLU A 84 -10.52 7.32 -12.58
CA GLU A 84 -10.94 8.72 -12.51
C GLU A 84 -11.33 9.12 -11.10
N MET A 85 -12.10 8.30 -10.38
CA MET A 85 -12.48 8.57 -8.99
C MET A 85 -11.26 8.69 -8.08
N ILE A 86 -10.26 7.82 -8.24
CA ILE A 86 -8.98 7.91 -7.52
C ILE A 86 -8.27 9.23 -7.84
N TRP A 87 -8.24 9.65 -9.11
CA TRP A 87 -7.64 10.92 -9.50
C TRP A 87 -8.37 12.13 -8.91
N GLN A 88 -9.70 12.13 -8.95
CA GLN A 88 -10.52 13.18 -8.33
C GLN A 88 -10.31 13.24 -6.82
N ASP A 89 -10.18 12.09 -6.14
CA ASP A 89 -9.83 12.04 -4.72
C ASP A 89 -8.49 12.72 -4.41
N ILE A 90 -7.52 12.64 -5.32
CA ILE A 90 -6.21 13.32 -5.17
C ILE A 90 -6.38 14.83 -5.40
N LEU A 91 -7.06 15.24 -6.48
CA LEU A 91 -7.30 16.65 -6.80
C LEU A 91 -8.14 17.39 -5.75
N LEU A 92 -9.02 16.69 -5.05
CA LEU A 92 -9.82 17.24 -3.95
C LEU A 92 -9.01 17.39 -2.66
N THR A 93 -7.89 16.67 -2.53
CA THR A 93 -7.08 16.65 -1.31
C THR A 93 -5.87 17.57 -1.42
N PHE A 94 -5.26 17.65 -2.60
CA PHE A 94 -4.03 18.38 -2.83
C PHE A 94 -4.20 19.50 -3.87
N GLU A 95 -3.50 20.59 -3.65
CA GLU A 95 -3.38 21.67 -4.62
C GLU A 95 -2.28 21.31 -5.62
N ILE A 96 -2.67 20.62 -6.69
CA ILE A 96 -1.77 20.14 -7.74
C ILE A 96 -2.36 20.40 -9.13
N SER A 97 -1.49 20.43 -10.14
CA SER A 97 -1.87 20.63 -11.53
C SER A 97 -2.69 19.46 -12.08
N ASN A 98 -3.86 19.75 -12.66
CA ASN A 98 -4.67 18.74 -13.34
C ASN A 98 -4.15 18.48 -14.76
N VAL A 99 -3.01 17.78 -14.84
CA VAL A 99 -2.35 17.44 -16.12
C VAL A 99 -2.21 15.93 -16.29
N ALA A 100 -2.27 15.47 -17.52
CA ALA A 100 -2.32 14.04 -17.85
C ALA A 100 -1.06 13.27 -17.40
N THR A 101 0.11 13.89 -17.51
CA THR A 101 1.40 13.30 -17.09
C THR A 101 1.41 13.03 -15.59
N LEU A 102 1.05 14.03 -14.77
CA LEU A 102 0.98 13.88 -13.33
C LEU A 102 -0.08 12.85 -12.92
N LYS A 103 -1.26 12.88 -13.55
CA LYS A 103 -2.30 11.85 -13.34
C LYS A 103 -1.76 10.45 -13.57
N GLN A 104 -1.07 10.21 -14.69
CA GLN A 104 -0.48 8.91 -15.00
C GLN A 104 0.52 8.49 -13.93
N LYS A 105 1.44 9.37 -13.51
CA LYS A 105 2.44 9.06 -12.47
C LYS A 105 1.81 8.77 -11.11
N CYS A 106 0.81 9.54 -10.70
CA CYS A 106 0.07 9.29 -9.46
C CYS A 106 -0.65 7.95 -9.50
N LEU A 107 -1.34 7.63 -10.60
CA LEU A 107 -2.02 6.35 -10.76
C LEU A 107 -1.02 5.19 -10.75
N SER A 108 0.11 5.28 -11.47
CA SER A 108 1.20 4.29 -11.40
C SER A 108 1.69 4.06 -9.96
N SER A 109 1.89 5.12 -9.18
CA SER A 109 2.29 4.98 -7.78
C SER A 109 1.21 4.31 -6.91
N VAL A 110 -0.08 4.55 -7.20
CA VAL A 110 -1.19 3.83 -6.56
C VAL A 110 -1.16 2.35 -6.92
N VAL A 111 -0.91 2.01 -8.19
CA VAL A 111 -0.75 0.62 -8.66
C VAL A 111 0.37 -0.11 -7.90
N GLU A 112 1.56 0.49 -7.85
CA GLU A 112 2.71 -0.07 -7.14
C GLU A 112 2.41 -0.33 -5.66
N LYS A 113 1.74 0.62 -5.00
CA LYS A 113 1.35 0.48 -3.59
C LYS A 113 0.28 -0.59 -3.40
N PHE A 114 -0.63 -0.76 -4.35
CA PHE A 114 -1.61 -1.84 -4.34
C PHE A 114 -0.94 -3.21 -4.46
N HIS A 115 -0.04 -3.40 -5.42
CA HIS A 115 0.72 -4.65 -5.55
C HIS A 115 1.55 -4.93 -4.30
N GLY A 116 2.27 -3.93 -3.78
CA GLY A 116 3.02 -4.05 -2.53
C GLY A 116 2.12 -4.43 -1.34
N PHE A 117 0.87 -3.96 -1.32
CA PHE A 117 -0.11 -4.34 -0.31
C PHE A 117 -0.55 -5.80 -0.45
N LYS A 118 -0.92 -6.27 -1.65
CA LYS A 118 -1.24 -7.68 -1.92
C LYS A 118 -0.07 -8.59 -1.53
N THR A 119 1.14 -8.28 -1.99
CA THR A 119 2.36 -9.03 -1.64
C THR A 119 2.56 -9.10 -0.12
N LYS A 120 2.30 -8.01 0.60
CA LYS A 120 2.39 -7.98 2.07
C LYS A 120 1.32 -8.85 2.74
N LEU A 121 0.09 -8.88 2.22
CA LEU A 121 -0.96 -9.75 2.73
C LEU A 121 -0.59 -11.21 2.52
N THR A 122 -0.24 -11.59 1.30
CA THR A 122 0.15 -12.95 0.92
C THR A 122 1.35 -13.44 1.73
N SER A 123 2.47 -12.71 1.68
CA SER A 123 3.72 -13.12 2.34
C SER A 123 3.67 -13.15 3.86
N ARG A 124 2.77 -12.40 4.52
CA ARG A 124 2.70 -12.33 5.99
C ARG A 124 1.55 -13.12 6.57
N TYR A 125 0.34 -12.94 6.03
CA TYR A 125 -0.91 -13.44 6.61
C TYR A 125 -1.41 -14.72 5.94
N VAL A 126 -0.97 -15.04 4.72
CA VAL A 126 -1.32 -16.31 4.07
C VAL A 126 -0.24 -17.34 4.36
N PHE A 127 1.01 -17.00 4.05
CA PHE A 127 2.11 -17.96 4.08
C PHE A 127 3.21 -17.63 5.10
N GLY A 128 3.10 -16.48 5.75
CA GLY A 128 4.13 -15.98 6.64
C GLY A 128 3.91 -16.26 8.11
N HIS A 129 4.74 -15.60 8.91
CA HIS A 129 4.72 -15.68 10.38
C HIS A 129 3.43 -15.16 11.04
N LYS A 130 2.54 -14.49 10.29
CA LYS A 130 1.26 -13.95 10.78
C LYS A 130 0.05 -14.75 10.30
N LYS A 131 0.23 -15.98 9.79
CA LYS A 131 -0.87 -16.81 9.27
C LYS A 131 -2.01 -17.10 10.25
N ASN A 132 -1.72 -17.04 11.55
CA ASN A 132 -2.71 -17.25 12.62
C ASN A 132 -3.27 -15.92 13.17
N GLU A 133 -2.80 -14.77 12.66
CA GLU A 133 -3.34 -13.46 13.03
C GLU A 133 -4.48 -13.08 12.08
N ASN A 134 -5.54 -12.48 12.62
CA ASN A 134 -6.61 -11.94 11.79
C ASN A 134 -6.19 -10.56 11.21
N PRO A 135 -5.96 -10.41 9.88
CA PRO A 135 -5.60 -9.14 9.29
C PRO A 135 -6.71 -8.09 9.37
N LEU A 136 -7.97 -8.51 9.55
CA LEU A 136 -9.13 -7.61 9.62
C LEU A 136 -9.08 -6.69 10.85
N LEU A 137 -8.43 -7.13 11.93
CA LEU A 137 -8.18 -6.27 13.10
C LEU A 137 -7.28 -5.07 12.76
N LYS A 138 -6.42 -5.22 11.75
CA LYS A 138 -5.52 -4.16 11.29
C LYS A 138 -6.09 -3.38 10.10
N TYR A 139 -6.78 -4.07 9.21
CA TYR A 139 -7.34 -3.56 7.97
C TYR A 139 -8.86 -3.62 8.05
N THR A 140 -9.44 -2.77 8.90
CA THR A 140 -10.86 -2.79 9.26
C THR A 140 -11.81 -2.46 8.11
N TRP A 141 -11.29 -2.04 6.96
CA TRP A 141 -12.05 -1.77 5.72
C TRP A 141 -12.13 -2.99 4.79
N ILE A 142 -11.47 -4.10 5.14
CA ILE A 142 -11.62 -5.39 4.46
C ILE A 142 -12.65 -6.18 5.26
N ASP A 143 -13.71 -6.64 4.61
CA ASP A 143 -14.70 -7.52 5.24
C ASP A 143 -14.26 -8.99 5.19
N GLU A 144 -14.94 -9.83 5.98
CA GLU A 144 -14.59 -11.24 6.13
C GLU A 144 -14.76 -12.04 4.84
N ASP A 145 -15.80 -11.75 4.04
CA ASP A 145 -16.05 -12.46 2.78
C ASP A 145 -14.99 -12.11 1.74
N THR A 146 -14.61 -10.83 1.63
CA THR A 146 -13.51 -10.36 0.79
C THR A 146 -12.19 -11.02 1.19
N TRP A 147 -11.92 -11.15 2.49
CA TRP A 147 -10.71 -11.83 2.96
C TRP A 147 -10.73 -13.34 2.66
N ARG A 148 -11.86 -14.02 2.86
CA ARG A 148 -12.01 -15.45 2.54
C ARG A 148 -11.79 -15.72 1.05
N GLN A 149 -12.42 -14.94 0.18
CA GLN A 149 -12.24 -15.06 -1.27
C GLN A 149 -10.79 -14.80 -1.68
N PHE A 150 -10.11 -13.83 -1.05
CA PHE A 150 -8.70 -13.58 -1.29
C PHE A 150 -7.83 -14.79 -0.94
N LEU A 151 -8.09 -15.45 0.19
CA LEU A 151 -7.39 -16.69 0.58
C LEU A 151 -7.62 -17.82 -0.44
N GLU A 152 -8.86 -18.00 -0.88
CA GLU A 152 -9.22 -19.01 -1.89
C GLU A 152 -8.45 -18.77 -3.20
N LEU A 153 -8.43 -17.53 -3.70
CA LEU A 153 -7.66 -17.17 -4.90
C LEU A 153 -6.16 -17.44 -4.74
N GLN A 154 -5.56 -17.03 -3.62
CA GLN A 154 -4.13 -17.20 -3.37
C GLN A 154 -3.71 -18.66 -3.13
N THR A 155 -4.64 -19.51 -2.70
CA THR A 155 -4.37 -20.93 -2.42
C THR A 155 -4.66 -21.80 -3.65
N PHE A 156 -5.63 -21.40 -4.49
CA PHE A 156 -6.00 -22.08 -5.73
C PHE A 156 -5.00 -21.80 -6.86
N GLU A 157 -4.52 -20.56 -6.96
CA GLU A 157 -3.42 -20.20 -7.86
C GLU A 157 -2.09 -20.55 -7.20
N GLY A 158 -1.63 -21.79 -7.40
CA GLY A 158 -0.36 -22.26 -6.85
C GLY A 158 0.83 -21.41 -7.28
N TRP A 159 1.15 -20.36 -6.52
CA TRP A 159 2.41 -19.64 -6.31
C TRP A 159 3.27 -19.18 -7.51
N GLN A 160 3.02 -19.63 -8.74
CA GLN A 160 3.86 -19.34 -9.89
C GLN A 160 3.47 -18.05 -10.61
N VAL A 161 2.19 -17.68 -10.60
CA VAL A 161 1.70 -16.52 -11.37
C VAL A 161 2.12 -15.19 -10.72
N CYS A 162 1.98 -15.05 -9.40
CA CYS A 162 2.37 -13.80 -8.72
C CYS A 162 3.89 -13.52 -8.74
N LEU A 163 4.75 -14.55 -8.68
CA LEU A 163 6.20 -14.34 -8.80
C LEU A 163 6.60 -13.98 -10.24
N PHE A 164 5.98 -14.63 -11.24
CA PHE A 164 6.25 -14.32 -12.65
C PHE A 164 5.76 -12.93 -13.06
N GLU A 165 4.59 -12.50 -12.60
CA GLU A 165 4.07 -11.15 -12.91
C GLU A 165 4.85 -10.04 -12.20
N ILE A 166 5.34 -10.28 -10.97
CA ILE A 166 6.21 -9.31 -10.27
C ILE A 166 7.56 -9.19 -10.98
N ILE A 167 8.14 -10.30 -11.46
CA ILE A 167 9.40 -10.29 -12.21
C ILE A 167 9.20 -9.61 -13.57
N ASN A 168 8.16 -9.96 -14.32
CA ASN A 168 7.90 -9.40 -15.65
C ASN A 168 7.48 -7.92 -15.61
N SER A 169 6.65 -7.50 -14.64
CA SER A 169 6.30 -6.07 -14.48
C SER A 169 7.48 -5.20 -14.03
N THR A 170 8.45 -5.78 -13.32
CA THR A 170 9.72 -5.12 -13.03
C THR A 170 10.57 -5.02 -14.29
N ILE A 171 10.66 -6.08 -15.10
CA ILE A 171 11.44 -6.07 -16.36
C ILE A 171 10.84 -5.12 -17.41
N ASP A 172 9.52 -5.09 -17.57
CA ASP A 172 8.82 -4.24 -18.54
C ASP A 172 8.89 -2.75 -18.20
N ASN A 173 9.01 -2.39 -16.91
CA ASN A 173 9.27 -1.00 -16.48
C ASN A 173 10.70 -0.54 -16.81
N TYR A 174 11.66 -1.46 -16.96
CA TYR A 174 13.04 -1.13 -17.37
C TYR A 174 13.22 -1.17 -18.90
N ALA A 175 12.32 -1.80 -19.64
CA ALA A 175 12.40 -1.95 -21.11
C ALA A 175 11.65 -0.87 -21.91
N LYS A 176 11.03 0.13 -21.25
CA LYS A 176 10.29 1.24 -21.89
C LYS A 176 10.88 2.63 -21.63
N PHE A 177 12.21 2.71 -21.50
CA PHE A 177 12.96 3.96 -21.70
C PHE A 177 13.71 3.89 -23.04
#